data_AF-A0A9E6W2B9-F1
#
_entry.id   AF-A0A9E6W2B9-F1
#
_cell.length_a   1.000
_cell.length_b   1.000
_cell.length_c   1.000
_cell.angle_alpha   90.00
_cell.angle_beta   90.00
_cell.angle_gamma   90.00
#
_symmetry.space_group_name_H-M   'P 1'
#
loop_
_entity.id
_entity.type
_entity.pdbx_description
1 polymer ?
#
loop_
_entity_poly.entity_id
_entity_poly.type
_entity_poly.pdbx_seq_one_letter_code
_entity_poly.pdbx_strand_id
1 'polypeptide(L)'
;MPIDPAKIARALGYPYERPVGSYLFSGGVDEPLPPNIDFKDRIPVLASGSNGAPAQLKRKFGEGSETAIPVTAAKLHDICCSYSAHYAGYGAIAATLCHAPGAVSDVHITWLNEAELKRMHETEAIGVNYDYARLDNLRLLCERRGEIATAFAYISRRGCLLIDGKPVLLKALS
;
A
#
# COMPACT_ATOMS: atom_id res chain seq x y z
N MET A 1 -23.05 16.80 16.46
CA MET A 1 -22.73 15.44 16.96
C MET A 1 -21.28 15.40 17.38
N PRO A 2 -20.93 14.77 18.51
CA PRO A 2 -19.53 14.52 18.85
C PRO A 2 -18.89 13.60 17.81
N ILE A 3 -17.62 13.85 17.47
CA ILE A 3 -16.86 12.99 16.57
C ILE A 3 -16.53 11.71 17.32
N ASP A 4 -16.83 10.57 16.71
CA ASP A 4 -16.52 9.24 17.24
C ASP A 4 -15.00 9.08 17.48
N PRO A 5 -14.54 8.83 18.72
CA PRO A 5 -13.12 8.64 19.03
C PRO A 5 -12.43 7.57 18.19
N ALA A 6 -13.15 6.51 17.79
CA ALA A 6 -12.58 5.46 16.94
C ALA A 6 -12.24 5.97 15.54
N LYS A 7 -13.02 6.92 15.00
CA LYS A 7 -12.73 7.57 13.72
C LYS A 7 -11.49 8.47 13.82
N ILE A 8 -11.34 9.20 14.92
CA ILE A 8 -10.15 10.02 15.18
C ILE A 8 -8.91 9.13 15.27
N ALA A 9 -8.96 8.07 16.08
CA ALA A 9 -7.85 7.14 16.24
C ALA A 9 -7.44 6.50 14.89
N ARG A 10 -8.42 6.14 14.06
CA ARG A 10 -8.16 5.63 12.71
C ARG A 10 -7.45 6.67 11.83
N ALA A 11 -7.90 7.92 11.85
CA ALA A 11 -7.30 8.99 11.04
C ALA A 11 -5.85 9.26 11.45
N LEU A 12 -5.61 9.42 12.76
CA LEU A 12 -4.30 9.72 13.32
C LEU A 12 -3.32 8.55 13.23
N GLY A 13 -3.83 7.32 13.18
CA GLY A 13 -3.01 6.12 13.10
C GLY A 13 -2.41 5.85 11.71
N TYR A 14 -2.77 6.60 10.67
CA TYR A 14 -2.27 6.41 9.31
C TYR A 14 -0.74 6.64 9.20
N PRO A 15 0.04 5.84 8.43
CA PRO A 15 -0.36 4.75 7.52
C PRO A 15 -0.56 3.38 8.20
N TYR A 16 -0.67 3.35 9.52
CA TYR A 16 -0.68 2.17 10.39
C TYR A 16 0.66 1.42 10.43
N GLU A 17 0.82 0.59 11.45
CA GLU A 17 2.01 -0.24 11.61
C GLU A 17 2.12 -1.26 10.48
N ARG A 18 3.34 -1.44 9.98
CA ARG A 18 3.68 -2.33 8.88
C ARG A 18 4.85 -3.20 9.32
N PRO A 19 4.78 -4.53 9.16
CA PRO A 19 5.94 -5.39 9.38
C PRO A 19 7.13 -4.96 8.52
N VAL A 20 8.34 -4.99 9.07
CA VAL A 20 9.56 -4.65 8.30
C VAL A 20 9.75 -5.60 7.11
N GLY A 21 9.43 -6.88 7.30
CA GLY A 21 9.61 -7.92 6.30
C GLY A 21 8.35 -8.31 5.53
N SER A 22 8.50 -9.38 4.75
CA SER A 22 7.40 -10.05 4.07
C SER A 22 6.52 -10.86 5.04
N TYR A 23 5.21 -10.87 4.81
CA TYR A 23 4.24 -11.61 5.61
C TYR A 23 3.10 -12.14 4.74
N LEU A 24 2.35 -13.11 5.25
CA LEU A 24 1.09 -13.56 4.68
C LEU A 24 -0.05 -12.92 5.45
N PHE A 25 -0.92 -12.17 4.79
CA PHE A 25 -2.19 -11.78 5.39
C PHE A 25 -3.19 -12.93 5.19
N SER A 26 -3.66 -13.53 6.28
CA SER A 26 -4.57 -14.67 6.29
C SER A 26 -5.56 -14.54 7.45
N GLY A 27 -6.86 -14.69 7.20
CA GLY A 27 -7.88 -14.70 8.27
C GLY A 27 -7.97 -13.43 9.13
N GLY A 28 -7.37 -12.31 8.71
CA GLY A 28 -7.33 -11.07 9.48
C GLY A 28 -6.08 -10.87 10.34
N VAL A 29 -5.10 -11.76 10.25
CA VAL A 29 -3.81 -11.68 10.93
C VAL A 29 -2.65 -11.72 9.93
N ASP A 30 -1.49 -11.23 10.34
CA ASP A 30 -0.23 -11.41 9.65
C ASP A 30 0.51 -12.65 10.18
N GLU A 31 0.86 -13.54 9.25
CA GLU A 31 1.57 -14.78 9.52
C GLU A 31 2.93 -14.77 8.79
N PRO A 32 3.90 -15.60 9.21
CA PRO A 32 5.13 -15.79 8.47
C PRO A 32 4.85 -16.21 7.02
N LEU A 33 5.46 -15.52 6.05
CA LEU A 33 5.24 -15.83 4.64
C LEU A 33 5.88 -17.20 4.27
N PRO A 34 5.10 -18.21 3.86
CA PRO A 34 5.62 -19.54 3.54
C PRO A 34 6.75 -19.50 2.52
N PRO A 35 7.81 -20.32 2.66
CA PRO A 35 8.98 -20.29 1.76
C PRO A 35 8.61 -20.56 0.29
N ASN A 36 7.65 -21.46 0.08
CA ASN A 36 7.17 -21.96 -1.20
C ASN A 36 5.84 -21.33 -1.65
N ILE A 37 5.55 -20.10 -1.23
CA ILE A 37 4.33 -19.39 -1.66
C ILE A 37 4.28 -19.26 -3.19
N ASP A 38 3.12 -19.57 -3.78
CA ASP A 38 2.91 -19.41 -5.22
C ASP A 38 2.37 -18.01 -5.54
N PHE A 39 3.09 -17.31 -6.43
CA PHE A 39 2.72 -16.00 -6.95
C PHE A 39 2.10 -16.08 -8.34
N LYS A 40 1.90 -17.28 -8.88
CA LYS A 40 1.25 -17.49 -10.18
C LYS A 40 -0.14 -16.86 -10.17
N ASP A 41 -0.47 -16.21 -11.29
CA ASP A 41 -1.75 -15.53 -11.52
C ASP A 41 -2.07 -14.42 -10.50
N ARG A 42 -1.07 -13.98 -9.70
CA ARG A 42 -1.20 -12.84 -8.79
C ARG A 42 -0.67 -11.57 -9.43
N ILE A 43 -1.41 -10.49 -9.19
CA ILE A 43 -1.15 -9.15 -9.67
C ILE A 43 -0.35 -8.40 -8.59
N PRO A 44 0.89 -7.96 -8.87
CA PRO A 44 1.69 -7.21 -7.92
C PRO A 44 1.17 -5.77 -7.82
N VAL A 45 0.68 -5.38 -6.64
CA VAL A 45 0.22 -4.01 -6.37
C VAL A 45 1.09 -3.38 -5.28
N LEU A 46 1.76 -2.28 -5.61
CA LEU A 46 2.58 -1.50 -4.68
C LEU A 46 1.70 -0.85 -3.61
N ALA A 47 2.13 -1.00 -2.37
CA ALA A 47 1.54 -0.36 -1.21
C ALA A 47 2.39 0.84 -0.77
N SER A 48 2.05 2.03 -1.29
CA SER A 48 2.70 3.30 -0.92
C SER A 48 2.27 3.86 0.44
N GLY A 49 1.22 3.29 1.04
CA GLY A 49 0.68 3.69 2.34
C GLY A 49 0.02 2.50 3.05
N SER A 50 -1.20 2.71 3.53
CA SER A 50 -1.87 1.74 4.41
C SER A 50 -2.09 0.34 3.82
N ASN A 51 -2.02 0.13 2.51
CA ASN A 51 -2.26 -1.18 1.90
C ASN A 51 -1.19 -2.23 2.24
N GLY A 52 -0.06 -1.81 2.80
CA GLY A 52 0.96 -2.70 3.33
C GLY A 52 0.77 -3.06 4.80
N ALA A 53 -0.24 -2.49 5.47
CA ALA A 53 -0.50 -2.71 6.89
C ALA A 53 -1.53 -3.83 7.10
N PRO A 54 -1.26 -4.84 7.95
CA PRO A 54 -2.21 -5.90 8.26
C PRO A 54 -3.55 -5.37 8.76
N ALA A 55 -3.52 -4.34 9.62
CA ALA A 55 -4.73 -3.72 10.15
C ALA A 55 -5.62 -3.10 9.07
N GLN A 56 -5.04 -2.60 7.97
CA GLN A 56 -5.82 -2.08 6.86
C GLN A 56 -6.37 -3.19 5.97
N LEU A 57 -5.58 -4.23 5.69
CA LEU A 57 -6.05 -5.40 4.96
C LEU A 57 -7.22 -6.07 5.70
N LYS A 58 -7.11 -6.20 7.02
CA LYS A 58 -8.19 -6.66 7.90
C LYS A 58 -9.48 -5.85 7.75
N ARG A 59 -9.41 -4.52 7.68
CA ARG A 59 -10.59 -3.66 7.46
C ARG A 59 -11.24 -3.87 6.09
N LYS A 60 -10.47 -4.28 5.08
CA LYS A 60 -10.95 -4.48 3.71
C LYS A 60 -11.52 -5.87 3.49
N PHE A 61 -10.81 -6.89 3.97
CA PHE A 61 -11.10 -8.29 3.69
C PHE A 61 -11.81 -9.01 4.84
N GLY A 62 -11.94 -8.37 6.01
CA GLY A 62 -12.64 -8.93 7.17
C GLY A 62 -11.78 -9.88 8.01
N GLU A 63 -12.27 -10.17 9.21
CA GLU A 63 -11.78 -11.28 10.05
C GLU A 63 -12.38 -12.60 9.55
N GLY A 64 -11.61 -13.69 9.58
CA GLY A 64 -12.10 -15.01 9.22
C GLY A 64 -12.43 -15.20 7.74
N SER A 65 -11.99 -14.30 6.86
CA SER A 65 -12.09 -14.54 5.42
C SER A 65 -11.09 -15.60 4.98
N GLU A 66 -11.46 -16.39 3.96
CA GLU A 66 -10.56 -17.36 3.31
C GLU A 66 -9.49 -16.67 2.44
N THR A 67 -9.38 -15.34 2.52
CA THR A 67 -8.42 -14.54 1.76
C THR A 67 -7.01 -14.74 2.30
N ALA A 68 -6.11 -15.15 1.42
CA ALA A 68 -4.69 -15.32 1.70
C ALA A 68 -3.89 -14.46 0.70
N ILE A 69 -3.44 -13.29 1.17
CA ILE A 69 -2.70 -12.30 0.38
C ILE A 69 -1.23 -12.32 0.80
N PRO A 70 -0.32 -12.82 -0.05
CA PRO A 70 1.10 -12.60 0.16
C PRO A 70 1.42 -11.11 0.11
N VAL A 71 2.16 -10.63 1.09
CA VAL A 71 2.66 -9.27 1.14
C VAL A 71 4.18 -9.33 1.26
N THR A 72 4.89 -8.83 0.25
CA THR A 72 6.35 -8.91 0.23
C THR A 72 7.00 -7.55 0.41
N ALA A 73 8.02 -7.48 1.26
CA ALA A 73 8.87 -6.30 1.35
C ALA A 73 9.69 -6.14 0.05
N ALA A 74 9.93 -4.89 -0.33
CA ALA A 74 10.70 -4.57 -1.52
C ALA A 74 11.40 -3.20 -1.38
N LYS A 75 12.49 -3.04 -2.14
CA LYS A 75 13.19 -1.77 -2.32
C LYS A 75 12.79 -1.18 -3.67
N LEU A 76 12.18 0.00 -3.66
CA LEU A 76 11.79 0.74 -4.86
C LEU A 76 12.75 1.90 -5.09
N HIS A 77 13.45 1.90 -6.23
CA HIS A 77 14.38 2.96 -6.60
C HIS A 77 13.68 4.09 -7.35
N ASP A 78 14.26 5.29 -7.24
CA ASP A 78 13.89 6.50 -7.97
C ASP A 78 12.46 7.03 -7.69
N ILE A 79 11.76 6.43 -6.72
CA ILE A 79 10.40 6.75 -6.32
C ILE A 79 10.29 6.68 -4.79
N CYS A 80 9.58 7.66 -4.20
CA CYS A 80 9.25 7.72 -2.79
C CYS A 80 7.75 7.60 -2.49
N CYS A 81 7.43 7.09 -1.31
CA CYS A 81 6.09 7.22 -0.74
C CYS A 81 5.94 8.61 -0.14
N SER A 82 4.94 9.36 -0.57
CA SER A 82 4.66 10.72 -0.10
C SER A 82 3.21 10.86 0.32
N TYR A 83 2.91 11.84 1.15
CA TYR A 83 1.53 12.20 1.43
C TYR A 83 0.91 12.76 0.15
N SER A 84 -0.35 12.42 -0.09
CA SER A 84 -1.16 13.02 -1.15
C SER A 84 -1.78 14.32 -0.67
N ALA A 85 -2.02 15.26 -1.58
CA ALA A 85 -2.66 16.54 -1.27
C ALA A 85 -4.19 16.43 -1.07
N HIS A 86 -4.66 15.40 -0.35
CA HIS A 86 -6.08 15.25 0.01
C HIS A 86 -6.29 14.42 1.28
N TYR A 87 -7.48 14.58 1.86
CA TYR A 87 -7.98 13.73 2.93
C TYR A 87 -8.74 12.53 2.37
N ALA A 88 -8.44 11.33 2.88
CA ALA A 88 -9.31 10.18 2.72
C ALA A 88 -10.66 10.42 3.44
N GLY A 89 -11.71 9.68 3.06
CA GLY A 89 -13.05 9.85 3.64
C GLY A 89 -13.15 9.65 5.15
N TYR A 90 -12.14 9.03 5.77
CA TYR A 90 -12.05 8.86 7.23
C TYR A 90 -11.13 9.89 7.92
N GLY A 91 -10.65 10.91 7.21
CA GLY A 91 -9.96 12.07 7.78
C GLY A 91 -8.43 12.00 7.84
N ALA A 92 -7.79 10.92 7.39
CA ALA A 92 -6.33 10.86 7.26
C ALA A 92 -5.86 11.55 5.97
N ILE A 93 -4.66 12.14 5.97
CA ILE A 93 -3.97 12.50 4.73
C ILE A 93 -3.44 11.20 4.11
N ALA A 94 -3.91 10.86 2.92
CA ALA A 94 -3.58 9.60 2.27
C ALA A 94 -2.16 9.63 1.65
N ALA A 95 -1.69 8.52 1.08
CA ALA A 95 -0.36 8.40 0.48
C ALA A 95 -0.43 8.29 -1.04
N THR A 96 0.65 8.65 -1.72
CA THR A 96 0.85 8.43 -3.15
C THR A 96 2.34 8.14 -3.41
N LEU A 97 2.67 7.87 -4.66
CA LEU A 97 4.06 7.78 -5.12
C LEU A 97 4.52 9.13 -5.67
N CYS A 98 5.78 9.47 -5.42
CA CYS A 98 6.47 10.66 -5.89
C CYS A 98 7.72 10.24 -6.64
N HIS A 99 7.92 10.76 -7.85
CA HIS A 99 9.20 10.61 -8.54
C HIS A 99 10.31 11.31 -7.74
N ALA A 100 11.39 10.60 -7.47
CA ALA A 100 12.50 11.05 -6.63
C ALA A 100 13.81 10.35 -7.07
N PRO A 101 14.45 10.84 -8.15
CA PRO A 101 15.68 10.24 -8.68
C PRO A 101 16.75 10.03 -7.61
N GLY A 102 17.36 8.85 -7.59
CA GLY A 102 18.40 8.46 -6.64
C GLY A 102 17.89 8.01 -5.27
N ALA A 103 16.60 8.16 -4.97
CA ALA A 103 16.02 7.67 -3.73
C ALA A 103 15.83 6.15 -3.75
N VAL A 104 15.81 5.54 -2.56
CA VAL A 104 15.44 4.13 -2.36
C VAL A 104 14.41 4.07 -1.23
N SER A 105 13.25 3.52 -1.53
CA SER A 105 12.13 3.45 -0.59
C SER A 105 11.80 2.02 -0.21
N ASP A 106 11.55 1.83 1.08
CA ASP A 106 10.96 0.61 1.61
C ASP A 106 9.46 0.59 1.36
N VAL A 107 9.02 -0.40 0.60
CA VAL A 107 7.61 -0.59 0.22
C VAL A 107 7.19 -2.04 0.43
N HIS A 108 5.88 -2.25 0.48
CA HIS A 108 5.30 -3.58 0.33
C HIS A 108 4.67 -3.74 -1.04
N ILE A 109 4.59 -4.99 -1.49
CA ILE A 109 3.80 -5.42 -2.65
C ILE A 109 2.73 -6.36 -2.13
N THR A 110 1.46 -6.03 -2.33
CA THR A 110 0.36 -6.98 -2.13
C THR A 110 0.14 -7.78 -3.41
N TRP A 111 0.17 -9.11 -3.31
CA TRP A 111 0.00 -10.01 -4.45
C TRP A 111 -1.43 -10.51 -4.50
N LEU A 112 -2.24 -9.87 -5.33
CA LEU A 112 -3.70 -10.05 -5.34
C LEU A 112 -4.12 -10.93 -6.53
N ASN A 113 -4.99 -11.91 -6.30
CA ASN A 113 -5.76 -12.49 -7.41
C ASN A 113 -6.83 -11.50 -7.90
N GLU A 114 -7.54 -11.84 -8.97
CA GLU A 114 -8.55 -10.94 -9.57
C GLU A 114 -9.69 -10.57 -8.61
N ALA A 115 -10.17 -11.53 -7.81
CA ALA A 115 -11.24 -11.30 -6.84
C ALA A 115 -10.78 -10.37 -5.69
N GLU A 116 -9.57 -10.60 -5.19
CA GLU A 116 -8.93 -9.78 -4.16
C GLU A 116 -8.66 -8.36 -4.67
N LEU A 117 -8.23 -8.22 -5.93
CA LEU A 117 -8.03 -6.93 -6.56
C LEU A 117 -9.34 -6.16 -6.71
N LYS A 118 -10.40 -6.83 -7.16
CA LYS A 118 -11.74 -6.23 -7.24
C LYS A 118 -12.19 -5.75 -5.87
N ARG A 119 -12.01 -6.55 -4.81
CA ARG A 119 -12.35 -6.15 -3.45
C ARG A 119 -11.50 -4.98 -2.96
N MET A 120 -10.21 -4.94 -3.31
CA MET A 120 -9.33 -3.81 -3.01
C MET A 120 -9.90 -2.51 -3.61
N HIS A 121 -10.29 -2.55 -4.90
CA HIS A 121 -10.83 -1.40 -5.64
C HIS A 121 -12.06 -0.76 -4.98
N GLU A 122 -12.94 -1.56 -4.36
CA GLU A 122 -14.14 -1.09 -3.68
C GLU A 122 -13.85 -0.08 -2.56
N THR A 123 -12.60 -0.02 -2.08
CA THR A 123 -12.18 0.84 -0.95
C THR A 123 -11.23 1.98 -1.33
N GLU A 124 -10.80 2.07 -2.58
CA GLU A 124 -9.72 2.98 -3.02
C GLU A 124 -10.23 4.29 -3.66
N ALA A 125 -11.56 4.46 -3.75
CA ALA A 125 -12.18 5.63 -4.36
C ALA A 125 -11.62 5.95 -5.77
N ILE A 126 -11.52 4.91 -6.60
CA ILE A 126 -11.02 4.98 -7.98
C ILE A 126 -11.85 5.98 -8.79
N GLY A 127 -11.18 6.82 -9.58
CA GLY A 127 -11.79 7.88 -10.39
C GLY A 127 -12.16 9.13 -9.60
N VAL A 128 -12.05 9.11 -8.26
CA VAL A 128 -12.30 10.28 -7.40
C VAL A 128 -10.99 10.86 -6.87
N ASN A 129 -10.22 10.04 -6.15
CA ASN A 129 -8.95 10.46 -5.52
C ASN A 129 -7.74 9.72 -6.09
N TYR A 130 -7.94 8.50 -6.61
CA TYR A 130 -6.89 7.66 -7.14
C TYR A 130 -7.24 7.12 -8.53
N ASP A 131 -6.21 6.91 -9.33
CA ASP A 131 -6.24 6.08 -10.51
C ASP A 131 -5.46 4.79 -10.23
N TYR A 132 -6.01 3.65 -10.67
CA TYR A 132 -5.27 2.40 -10.68
C TYR A 132 -4.42 2.34 -11.94
N ALA A 133 -3.10 2.39 -11.79
CA ALA A 133 -2.16 2.52 -12.89
C ALA A 133 -1.20 1.35 -12.96
N ARG A 134 -0.89 0.92 -14.18
CA ARG A 134 0.26 0.06 -14.48
C ARG A 134 1.51 0.94 -14.51
N LEU A 135 2.54 0.51 -13.79
CA LEU A 135 3.85 1.12 -13.79
C LEU A 135 4.83 0.15 -14.44
N ASP A 136 5.51 0.60 -15.48
CA ASP A 136 6.52 -0.15 -16.21
C ASP A 136 7.91 0.45 -16.01
N ASN A 137 8.95 -0.30 -16.37
CA ASN A 137 10.35 0.08 -16.20
C ASN A 137 10.73 0.40 -14.75
N LEU A 138 10.10 -0.31 -13.81
CA LEU A 138 10.41 -0.18 -12.39
C LEU A 138 11.75 -0.82 -12.07
N ARG A 139 12.50 -0.14 -11.20
CA ARG A 139 13.63 -0.71 -10.46
C ARG A 139 13.14 -1.11 -9.08
N LEU A 140 12.42 -2.23 -9.02
CA LEU A 140 11.80 -2.77 -7.81
C LEU A 140 12.43 -4.12 -7.47
N LEU A 141 13.16 -4.17 -6.36
CA LEU A 141 13.78 -5.40 -5.86
C LEU A 141 12.91 -5.99 -4.76
N CYS A 142 12.14 -7.03 -5.09
CA CYS A 142 11.31 -7.77 -4.16
C CYS A 142 12.11 -8.85 -3.44
N GLU A 143 11.98 -8.92 -2.12
CA GLU A 143 12.66 -9.89 -1.26
C GLU A 143 12.44 -11.35 -1.71
N ARG A 144 11.25 -11.67 -2.24
CA ARG A 144 10.83 -13.05 -2.55
C ARG A 144 10.81 -13.38 -4.04
N ARG A 145 10.87 -12.38 -4.92
CA ARG A 145 10.74 -12.54 -6.38
C ARG A 145 11.89 -11.94 -7.17
N GLY A 146 12.84 -11.28 -6.50
CA GLY A 146 13.93 -10.57 -7.17
C GLY A 146 13.41 -9.32 -7.88
N GLU A 147 13.99 -9.01 -9.04
CA GLU A 147 13.63 -7.82 -9.81
C GLU A 147 12.24 -7.93 -10.44
N ILE A 148 11.46 -6.86 -10.30
CA ILE A 148 10.13 -6.71 -10.88
C ILE A 148 10.11 -5.43 -11.71
N ALA A 149 10.01 -5.57 -13.03
CA ALA A 149 9.98 -4.41 -13.94
C ALA A 149 8.59 -3.77 -14.08
N THR A 150 7.53 -4.50 -13.69
CA THR A 150 6.15 -4.04 -13.78
C THR A 150 5.39 -4.34 -12.50
N ALA A 151 4.71 -3.33 -11.97
CA ALA A 151 3.72 -3.48 -10.92
C ALA A 151 2.57 -2.50 -11.13
N PHE A 152 1.51 -2.65 -10.37
CA PHE A 152 0.40 -1.70 -10.36
C PHE A 152 0.43 -0.87 -9.07
N ALA A 153 -0.21 0.30 -9.09
CA ALA A 153 -0.33 1.14 -7.92
C ALA A 153 -1.59 2.00 -7.98
N TYR A 154 -2.05 2.45 -6.81
CA TYR A 154 -3.03 3.53 -6.73
C TYR A 154 -2.26 4.86 -6.70
N ILE A 155 -2.38 5.64 -7.78
CA ILE A 155 -1.71 6.93 -7.94
C ILE A 155 -2.71 8.04 -7.68
N SER A 156 -2.35 8.99 -6.82
CA SER A 156 -3.28 10.07 -6.50
C SER A 156 -3.48 11.03 -7.67
N ARG A 157 -4.74 11.36 -7.93
CA ARG A 157 -5.17 12.43 -8.86
C ARG A 157 -4.91 13.83 -8.33
N ARG A 158 -4.55 13.95 -7.04
CA ARG A 158 -4.33 15.22 -6.33
C ARG A 158 -2.84 15.57 -6.24
N GLY A 159 -1.97 14.68 -6.69
CA GLY A 159 -0.53 14.84 -6.57
C GLY A 159 -0.03 14.70 -5.13
N CYS A 160 1.24 15.05 -4.93
CA CYS A 160 1.89 15.04 -3.63
C CYS A 160 1.50 16.27 -2.82
N LEU A 161 1.34 16.10 -1.51
CA LEU A 161 1.31 17.22 -0.57
C LEU A 161 2.68 17.87 -0.55
N LEU A 162 2.71 19.18 -0.77
CA LEU A 162 3.93 19.98 -0.75
C LEU A 162 3.93 20.94 0.44
N ILE A 163 5.07 21.06 1.10
CA ILE A 163 5.37 22.14 2.06
C ILE A 163 6.62 22.84 1.53
N ASP A 164 6.57 24.16 1.36
CA ASP A 164 7.64 24.97 0.77
C ASP A 164 8.14 24.43 -0.58
N GLY A 165 7.21 23.93 -1.40
CA GLY A 165 7.49 23.36 -2.72
C GLY A 165 8.12 21.96 -2.70
N LYS A 166 8.29 21.33 -1.53
CA LYS A 166 8.89 20.01 -1.38
C LYS A 166 7.87 18.95 -0.97
N PRO A 167 7.89 17.73 -1.54
CA PRO A 167 7.01 16.65 -1.14
C PRO A 167 7.19 16.27 0.33
N VAL A 168 6.08 16.11 1.04
CA VAL A 168 6.10 15.54 2.40
C VAL A 168 6.15 14.02 2.28
N LEU A 169 7.27 13.42 2.64
CA LEU A 169 7.47 11.97 2.54
C LEU A 169 6.74 11.24 3.67
N LEU A 170 6.20 10.05 3.37
CA LEU A 170 5.76 9.12 4.41
C LEU A 170 6.99 8.55 5.12
N LYS A 171 6.88 8.37 6.44
CA LYS A 171 7.93 7.71 7.23
C LYS A 171 8.16 6.29 6.70
N ALA A 172 9.43 5.87 6.68
CA ALA A 172 9.84 4.53 6.24
C ALA A 172 9.21 3.43 7.12
N LEU A 173 9.26 2.17 6.64
CA LEU A 173 8.92 1.01 7.46
C LEU A 173 9.72 1.06 8.78
N SER A 174 9.03 0.86 9.91
CA SER A 174 9.59 0.91 11.26
C SER A 174 9.58 -0.47 11.88
#